data_AF-A0A957LUZ4-F1
#
_entry.id   AF-A0A957LUZ4-F1
#
_cell.length_a   1.000
_cell.length_b   1.000
_cell.length_c   1.000
_cell.angle_alpha   90.00
_cell.angle_beta   90.00
_cell.angle_gamma   90.00
#
_symmetry.space_group_name_H-M   'P 1'
#
loop_
_entity.id
_entity.type
_entity.pdbx_description
1 polymer ?
#
loop_
_entity_poly.entity_id
_entity_poly.type
_entity_poly.pdbx_seq_one_letter_code
_entity_poly.pdbx_strand_id
1 'polypeptide(L)'
;PALWNQSQRIRQYAGSHDETWGGVTLEIDSNVLDGIVADLAGVVEPPVTVIVETPQLSPAYDTDDPCASGWHRYTNVRGQPAYLSPAQPLGGTVPPLNYAIWQPTLPVTGTWRIEALIPSHGTVEWPCLNQTLSADTRGARYTVYGLDGAATSVQDQLPLNDDWLRLGSFQLAAGDGGQVYLDAAVADAPVHVSFSAMRFTLEFEGVLPERLYLPHVRR
;
A
#
# COMPACT_ATOMS: atom_id res chain seq x y z
N PRO A 1 15.72 -13.78 28.15
CA PRO A 1 15.90 -15.20 28.58
C PRO A 1 14.91 -16.09 27.81
N ALA A 2 15.38 -16.76 26.76
CA ALA A 2 14.56 -17.74 26.05
C ALA A 2 14.32 -18.89 27.01
N LEU A 3 13.06 -19.08 27.41
CA LEU A 3 12.75 -19.85 28.60
C LEU A 3 13.11 -21.33 28.48
N TRP A 4 13.31 -21.91 27.27
CA TRP A 4 13.55 -23.36 27.12
C TRP A 4 14.31 -23.70 25.83
N ASN A 5 15.59 -24.07 25.93
CA ASN A 5 16.56 -24.19 24.82
C ASN A 5 16.83 -25.62 24.31
N GLN A 6 16.05 -26.62 24.76
CA GLN A 6 16.31 -28.03 24.44
C GLN A 6 15.05 -28.85 24.11
N SER A 7 14.02 -28.24 23.51
CA SER A 7 12.80 -28.95 23.06
C SER A 7 12.15 -29.83 24.15
N GLN A 8 12.18 -29.35 25.40
CA GLN A 8 11.81 -30.13 26.60
C GLN A 8 10.28 -30.26 26.81
N ARG A 9 9.45 -29.67 25.94
CA ARG A 9 7.99 -29.86 25.93
C ARG A 9 7.43 -29.90 24.51
N ILE A 10 6.38 -30.70 24.35
CA ILE A 10 5.52 -30.80 23.17
C ILE A 10 4.19 -30.11 23.49
N ARG A 11 3.63 -29.31 22.55
CA ARG A 11 2.31 -28.67 22.72
C ARG A 11 1.25 -29.42 21.92
N GLN A 12 0.20 -29.85 22.60
CA GLN A 12 -1.01 -30.37 21.95
C GLN A 12 -1.82 -29.21 21.38
N TYR A 13 -2.15 -29.25 20.10
CA TYR A 13 -2.89 -28.17 19.41
C TYR A 13 -4.27 -28.58 18.89
N ALA A 14 -4.55 -29.88 18.82
CA ALA A 14 -5.89 -30.41 18.69
C ALA A 14 -6.04 -31.61 19.64
N GLY A 15 -7.22 -31.72 20.25
CA GLY A 15 -7.56 -32.88 21.08
C GLY A 15 -7.73 -34.15 20.24
N SER A 16 -8.17 -35.23 20.87
CA SER A 16 -8.37 -36.53 20.24
C SER A 16 -9.06 -36.48 18.89
N HIS A 17 -8.45 -37.10 17.88
CA HIS A 17 -9.08 -37.39 16.60
C HIS A 17 -8.62 -38.75 16.04
N ASP A 18 -9.48 -39.35 15.24
CA ASP A 18 -9.16 -40.63 14.60
C ASP A 18 -8.33 -40.41 13.34
N GLU A 19 -7.23 -41.13 13.21
CA GLU A 19 -6.46 -41.21 11.97
C GLU A 19 -6.34 -42.66 11.49
N THR A 20 -6.50 -42.86 10.17
CA THR A 20 -6.35 -44.17 9.54
C THR A 20 -5.04 -44.26 8.77
N TRP A 21 -4.17 -45.18 9.19
CA TRP A 21 -2.88 -45.44 8.54
C TRP A 21 -2.78 -46.92 8.16
N GLY A 22 -2.56 -47.21 6.87
CA GLY A 22 -2.45 -48.60 6.39
C GLY A 22 -3.69 -49.46 6.66
N GLY A 23 -4.87 -48.84 6.80
CA GLY A 23 -6.14 -49.54 7.09
C GLY A 23 -6.46 -49.75 8.56
N VAL A 24 -5.62 -49.25 9.48
CA VAL A 24 -5.87 -49.28 10.94
C VAL A 24 -6.22 -47.88 11.42
N THR A 25 -7.30 -47.76 12.18
CA THR A 25 -7.72 -46.50 12.80
C THR A 25 -7.27 -46.44 14.26
N LEU A 26 -6.65 -45.32 14.63
CA LEU A 26 -6.14 -45.04 15.98
C LEU A 26 -6.64 -43.66 16.42
N GLU A 27 -6.98 -43.54 17.71
CA GLU A 27 -7.21 -42.24 18.36
C GLU A 27 -5.84 -41.61 18.64
N ILE A 28 -5.57 -40.47 18.03
CA ILE A 28 -4.28 -39.76 18.11
C ILE A 28 -4.50 -38.34 18.62
N ASP A 29 -3.55 -37.86 19.42
CA ASP A 29 -3.46 -36.46 19.84
C ASP A 29 -2.45 -35.70 18.98
N SER A 30 -2.91 -34.63 18.33
CA SER A 30 -2.06 -33.76 17.49
C SER A 30 -1.16 -32.85 18.34
N ASN A 31 0.14 -33.03 18.16
CA ASN A 31 1.18 -32.42 18.96
C ASN A 31 2.25 -31.77 18.07
N VAL A 32 2.78 -30.61 18.48
CA VAL A 32 3.88 -29.92 17.77
C VAL A 32 5.04 -29.65 18.72
N LEU A 33 6.26 -29.98 18.28
CA LEU A 33 7.50 -29.75 19.03
C LEU A 33 8.03 -28.33 18.82
N ASP A 34 8.05 -27.85 17.57
CA ASP A 34 8.66 -26.58 17.17
C ASP A 34 7.66 -25.60 16.52
N GLY A 35 6.40 -25.64 16.95
CA GLY A 35 5.38 -24.73 16.45
C GLY A 35 5.70 -23.29 16.86
N ILE A 36 5.48 -22.32 15.97
CA ILE A 36 5.60 -20.90 16.30
C ILE A 36 4.67 -20.60 17.50
N VAL A 37 5.25 -20.26 18.65
CA VAL A 37 4.51 -19.87 19.85
C VAL A 37 4.48 -18.34 19.91
N ALA A 38 3.30 -17.77 20.19
CA ALA A 38 3.21 -16.35 20.50
C ALA A 38 4.00 -16.07 21.79
N ASP A 39 5.08 -15.30 21.68
CA ASP A 39 5.87 -14.86 22.83
C ASP A 39 5.15 -13.70 23.53
N LEU A 40 4.80 -13.87 24.80
CA LEU A 40 4.20 -12.83 25.65
C LEU A 40 5.25 -11.85 26.19
N ALA A 41 6.55 -12.16 26.06
CA ALA A 41 7.67 -11.31 26.50
C ALA A 41 8.25 -10.44 25.38
N GLY A 42 7.83 -10.65 24.13
CA GLY A 42 8.28 -9.85 23.00
C GLY A 42 7.74 -8.43 23.10
N VAL A 43 8.62 -7.44 23.25
CA VAL A 43 8.27 -6.07 22.90
C VAL A 43 7.98 -6.09 21.40
N VAL A 44 6.71 -6.00 21.01
CA VAL A 44 6.35 -5.79 19.61
C VAL A 44 6.78 -4.37 19.28
N GLU A 45 7.97 -4.23 18.72
CA GLU A 45 8.38 -2.95 18.15
C GLU A 45 7.42 -2.62 17.01
N PRO A 46 6.90 -1.38 16.96
CA PRO A 46 6.05 -0.98 15.85
C PRO A 46 6.86 -1.08 14.57
N PRO A 47 6.25 -1.53 13.46
CA PRO A 47 6.96 -1.62 12.19
C PRO A 47 7.46 -0.23 11.77
N VAL A 48 8.68 -0.17 11.25
CA VAL A 48 9.28 1.06 10.73
C VAL A 48 8.32 1.65 9.70
N THR A 49 7.96 2.92 9.90
CA THR A 49 6.98 3.61 9.05
C THR A 49 7.55 4.95 8.59
N VAL A 50 7.51 5.19 7.28
CA VAL A 50 7.87 6.47 6.66
C VAL A 50 6.62 7.04 5.99
N ILE A 51 6.31 8.31 6.24
CA ILE A 51 5.17 8.99 5.62
C ILE A 51 5.70 10.14 4.76
N VAL A 52 5.35 10.13 3.49
CA VAL A 52 5.56 11.26 2.58
C VAL A 52 4.26 12.07 2.58
N GLU A 53 4.23 13.15 3.36
CA GLU A 53 3.00 13.94 3.58
C GLU A 53 2.56 14.70 2.33
N THR A 54 3.51 15.18 1.52
CA THR A 54 3.24 16.02 0.36
C THR A 54 3.96 15.49 -0.88
N PRO A 55 3.25 15.23 -2.00
CA PRO A 55 3.91 14.86 -3.24
C PRO A 55 4.59 16.05 -3.92
N GLN A 56 5.51 15.74 -4.82
CA GLN A 56 5.89 16.64 -5.91
C GLN A 56 4.80 16.61 -6.99
N LEU A 57 4.23 17.76 -7.33
CA LEU A 57 3.17 17.89 -8.32
C LEU A 57 3.69 18.36 -9.68
N SER A 58 3.06 17.88 -10.74
CA SER A 58 3.25 18.40 -12.10
C SER A 58 1.90 18.50 -12.82
N PRO A 59 1.53 19.67 -13.39
CA PRO A 59 2.17 20.97 -13.19
C PRO A 59 2.34 21.32 -11.71
N ALA A 60 3.28 22.21 -11.39
CA ALA A 60 3.40 22.69 -10.01
C ALA A 60 2.08 23.37 -9.59
N TYR A 61 1.69 23.22 -8.33
CA TYR A 61 0.52 23.91 -7.80
C TYR A 61 0.74 25.42 -7.84
N ASP A 62 -0.25 26.13 -8.40
CA ASP A 62 -0.27 27.59 -8.47
C ASP A 62 -1.47 28.11 -7.67
N THR A 63 -1.21 28.98 -6.70
CA THR A 63 -2.28 29.59 -5.88
C THR A 63 -3.05 30.67 -6.62
N ASP A 64 -2.42 31.28 -7.62
CA ASP A 64 -2.95 32.43 -8.34
C ASP A 64 -3.75 31.99 -9.57
N ASP A 65 -3.40 30.84 -10.17
CA ASP A 65 -4.11 30.26 -11.31
C ASP A 65 -4.33 28.73 -11.16
N PRO A 66 -5.34 28.31 -10.37
CA PRO A 66 -5.70 26.89 -10.24
C PRO A 66 -6.21 26.29 -11.56
N CYS A 67 -6.64 27.12 -12.53
CA CYS A 67 -7.08 26.66 -13.84
C CYS A 67 -5.92 26.30 -14.76
N ALA A 68 -4.82 27.04 -14.69
CA ALA A 68 -3.59 26.69 -15.38
C ALA A 68 -2.94 25.44 -14.77
N SER A 69 -2.96 25.30 -13.44
CA SER A 69 -2.31 24.17 -12.78
C SER A 69 -3.16 22.90 -12.74
N GLY A 70 -4.50 23.00 -12.83
CA GLY A 70 -5.41 21.84 -12.80
C GLY A 70 -5.61 21.21 -11.42
N TRP A 71 -5.30 21.95 -10.34
CA TRP A 71 -5.29 21.43 -8.97
C TRP A 71 -6.30 22.16 -8.09
N HIS A 72 -7.05 21.40 -7.30
CA HIS A 72 -7.82 21.92 -6.18
C HIS A 72 -7.17 21.47 -4.87
N ARG A 73 -6.58 22.41 -4.13
CA ARG A 73 -5.90 22.13 -2.86
C ARG A 73 -6.87 22.26 -1.68
N TYR A 74 -6.77 21.33 -0.74
CA TYR A 74 -7.48 21.34 0.53
C TYR A 74 -6.61 20.74 1.65
N THR A 75 -7.11 20.69 2.88
CA THR A 75 -6.40 20.11 4.03
C THR A 75 -6.99 18.75 4.37
N ASN A 76 -6.14 17.72 4.45
CA ASN A 76 -6.55 16.36 4.80
C ASN A 76 -6.68 16.17 6.32
N VAL A 77 -7.15 14.99 6.75
CA VAL A 77 -7.28 14.58 8.17
C VAL A 77 -5.96 14.62 8.96
N ARG A 78 -4.80 14.72 8.28
CA ARG A 78 -3.48 14.86 8.91
C ARG A 78 -3.03 16.31 9.09
N GLY A 79 -3.85 17.29 8.71
CA GLY A 79 -3.48 18.71 8.72
C GLY A 79 -2.50 19.09 7.60
N GLN A 80 -2.31 18.22 6.60
CA GLN A 80 -1.39 18.40 5.48
C GLN A 80 -2.16 18.71 4.20
N PRO A 81 -1.53 19.33 3.19
CA PRO A 81 -2.22 19.60 1.94
C PRO A 81 -2.51 18.30 1.18
N ALA A 82 -3.74 18.20 0.68
CA ALA A 82 -4.16 17.25 -0.33
C ALA A 82 -4.68 17.99 -1.55
N TYR A 83 -4.74 17.28 -2.67
CA TYR A 83 -5.05 17.85 -3.97
C TYR A 83 -6.05 16.93 -4.68
N LEU A 84 -7.02 17.55 -5.35
CA LEU A 84 -7.83 16.88 -6.36
C LEU A 84 -7.40 17.39 -7.72
N SER A 85 -7.48 16.52 -8.72
CA SER A 85 -7.46 16.91 -10.13
C SER A 85 -8.73 16.37 -10.79
N PRO A 86 -9.35 17.11 -11.72
CA PRO A 86 -10.34 16.52 -12.62
C PRO A 86 -9.64 15.43 -13.43
N ALA A 87 -10.28 14.27 -13.53
CA ALA A 87 -9.69 13.16 -14.26
C ALA A 87 -9.82 13.39 -15.77
N GLN A 88 -8.75 13.07 -16.50
CA GLN A 88 -8.71 13.09 -17.95
C GLN A 88 -8.98 11.69 -18.52
N PRO A 89 -9.66 11.55 -19.67
CA PRO A 89 -9.80 10.25 -20.31
C PRO A 89 -8.43 9.66 -20.69
N LEU A 90 -8.25 8.35 -20.50
CA LEU A 90 -7.06 7.63 -20.96
C LEU A 90 -6.77 7.90 -22.45
N GLY A 91 -5.55 8.31 -22.76
CA GLY A 91 -5.14 8.67 -24.13
C GLY A 91 -5.60 10.05 -24.60
N GLY A 92 -6.17 10.86 -23.71
CA GLY A 92 -6.46 12.28 -23.97
C GLY A 92 -5.20 13.09 -24.30
N THR A 93 -5.37 14.14 -25.10
CA THR A 93 -4.27 15.01 -25.61
C THR A 93 -4.47 16.50 -25.25
N VAL A 94 -5.45 16.79 -24.40
CA VAL A 94 -5.84 18.13 -23.91
C VAL A 94 -5.01 18.41 -22.62
N PRO A 95 -4.70 19.68 -22.24
CA PRO A 95 -3.43 20.18 -21.65
C PRO A 95 -3.02 19.53 -20.30
N PRO A 96 -1.79 19.81 -19.82
CA PRO A 96 -0.89 18.80 -19.26
C PRO A 96 -1.55 17.91 -18.20
N LEU A 97 -1.40 16.60 -18.38
CA LEU A 97 -1.85 15.60 -17.43
C LEU A 97 -1.30 15.92 -16.04
N ASN A 98 -2.21 16.16 -15.09
CA ASN A 98 -1.86 16.28 -13.69
C ASN A 98 -1.33 14.96 -13.15
N TYR A 99 -0.17 15.00 -12.53
CA TYR A 99 0.41 13.84 -11.85
C TYR A 99 1.19 14.26 -10.60
N ALA A 100 1.42 13.28 -9.73
CA ALA A 100 2.12 13.44 -8.47
C ALA A 100 3.15 12.33 -8.29
N ILE A 101 4.28 12.68 -7.65
CA ILE A 101 5.34 11.75 -7.28
C ILE A 101 5.59 11.83 -5.78
N TRP A 102 5.62 10.66 -5.13
CA TRP A 102 6.05 10.49 -3.75
C TRP A 102 7.36 9.73 -3.72
N GLN A 103 8.40 10.32 -3.14
CA GLN A 103 9.74 9.75 -3.05
C GLN A 103 10.16 9.70 -1.57
N PRO A 104 9.99 8.58 -0.86
CA PRO A 104 10.42 8.43 0.52
C PRO A 104 11.95 8.36 0.63
N THR A 105 12.50 8.80 1.76
CA THR A 105 13.86 8.42 2.18
C THR A 105 13.74 7.24 3.15
N LEU A 106 14.04 6.04 2.68
CA LEU A 106 13.89 4.79 3.44
C LEU A 106 15.17 4.47 4.22
N PRO A 107 15.08 4.09 5.51
CA PRO A 107 16.27 3.83 6.33
C PRO A 107 16.96 2.51 5.99
N VAL A 108 16.23 1.54 5.43
CA VAL A 108 16.72 0.19 5.12
C VAL A 108 16.13 -0.31 3.81
N THR A 109 16.88 -1.18 3.13
CA THR A 109 16.36 -1.96 2.00
C THR A 109 15.41 -3.02 2.53
N GLY A 110 14.26 -3.22 1.88
CA GLY A 110 13.27 -4.19 2.35
C GLY A 110 12.02 -4.30 1.49
N THR A 111 11.12 -5.19 1.91
CA THR A 111 9.72 -5.20 1.44
C THR A 111 8.91 -4.19 2.24
N TRP A 112 8.35 -3.20 1.55
CA TRP A 112 7.53 -2.15 2.13
C TRP A 112 6.09 -2.28 1.66
N ARG A 113 5.14 -2.31 2.59
CA ARG A 113 3.72 -2.07 2.30
C ARG A 113 3.53 -0.60 2.00
N ILE A 114 2.92 -0.29 0.86
CA ILE A 114 2.61 1.07 0.43
C ILE A 114 1.11 1.30 0.48
N GLU A 115 0.72 2.41 1.10
CA GLU A 115 -0.66 2.83 1.24
C GLU A 115 -0.80 4.32 0.87
N ALA A 116 -1.85 4.68 0.14
CA ALA A 116 -2.19 6.05 -0.20
C ALA A 116 -3.34 6.54 0.68
N LEU A 117 -3.21 7.71 1.30
CA LEU A 117 -4.33 8.31 2.04
C LEU A 117 -5.35 8.86 1.04
N ILE A 118 -6.61 8.47 1.16
CA ILE A 118 -7.74 9.04 0.43
C ILE A 118 -8.55 9.89 1.41
N PRO A 119 -8.33 11.21 1.46
CA PRO A 119 -9.01 12.07 2.42
C PRO A 119 -10.47 12.30 2.04
N SER A 120 -11.28 12.58 3.04
CA SER A 120 -12.61 13.15 2.84
C SER A 120 -12.53 14.45 2.06
N HIS A 121 -13.40 14.60 1.07
CA HIS A 121 -13.67 15.90 0.48
C HIS A 121 -15.15 16.01 0.12
N GLY A 122 -15.62 17.25 -0.01
CA GLY A 122 -16.96 17.54 -0.48
C GLY A 122 -17.04 17.59 -2.00
N THR A 123 -18.17 18.11 -2.47
CA THR A 123 -18.34 18.52 -3.86
C THR A 123 -17.42 19.71 -4.18
N VAL A 124 -16.77 19.67 -5.34
CA VAL A 124 -15.93 20.76 -5.86
C VAL A 124 -16.53 21.29 -7.16
N GLU A 125 -16.75 22.60 -7.19
CA GLU A 125 -17.05 23.34 -8.41
C GLU A 125 -15.71 23.68 -9.09
N TRP A 126 -15.55 23.25 -10.34
CA TRP A 126 -14.37 23.49 -11.16
C TRP A 126 -14.64 24.64 -12.13
N PRO A 127 -14.20 25.88 -11.83
CA PRO A 127 -14.52 27.04 -12.66
C PRO A 127 -13.98 26.89 -14.09
N CYS A 128 -12.83 26.23 -14.20
CA CYS A 128 -12.07 26.02 -15.43
C CYS A 128 -12.74 25.03 -16.38
N LEU A 129 -13.58 24.13 -15.85
CA LEU A 129 -14.31 23.13 -16.62
C LEU A 129 -15.81 23.45 -16.72
N ASN A 130 -16.29 24.44 -15.97
CA ASN A 130 -17.72 24.70 -15.76
C ASN A 130 -18.46 23.41 -15.37
N GLN A 131 -17.86 22.64 -14.47
CA GLN A 131 -18.36 21.34 -14.00
C GLN A 131 -18.30 21.25 -12.48
N THR A 132 -19.22 20.48 -11.92
CA THR A 132 -19.26 20.17 -10.50
C THR A 132 -19.02 18.67 -10.33
N LEU A 133 -17.97 18.32 -9.60
CA LEU A 133 -17.56 16.93 -9.38
C LEU A 133 -17.62 16.62 -7.88
N SER A 134 -17.95 15.38 -7.52
CA SER A 134 -18.06 14.96 -6.12
C SER A 134 -17.46 13.59 -5.84
N ALA A 135 -17.42 12.68 -6.81
CA ALA A 135 -16.86 11.34 -6.65
C ALA A 135 -15.38 11.31 -7.05
N ASP A 136 -14.60 10.54 -6.30
CA ASP A 136 -13.28 10.06 -6.71
C ASP A 136 -13.41 8.89 -7.70
N THR A 137 -12.35 8.68 -8.48
CA THR A 137 -12.22 7.60 -9.47
C THR A 137 -12.18 6.22 -8.83
N ARG A 138 -12.74 5.24 -9.54
CA ARG A 138 -12.56 3.81 -9.25
C ARG A 138 -11.38 3.19 -10.00
N GLY A 139 -10.69 4.00 -10.81
CA GLY A 139 -9.68 3.60 -11.77
C GLY A 139 -8.36 4.36 -11.64
N ALA A 140 -7.97 4.78 -10.43
CA ALA A 140 -6.72 5.50 -10.19
C ALA A 140 -5.51 4.63 -10.53
N ARG A 141 -4.59 5.13 -11.37
CA ARG A 141 -3.45 4.37 -11.88
C ARG A 141 -2.15 4.71 -11.16
N TYR A 142 -1.74 3.85 -10.23
CA TYR A 142 -0.50 3.99 -9.48
C TYR A 142 0.61 3.21 -10.13
N THR A 143 1.79 3.80 -10.29
CA THR A 143 3.02 3.12 -10.70
C THR A 143 4.05 3.22 -9.58
N VAL A 144 4.46 2.08 -9.04
CA VAL A 144 5.52 1.98 -8.03
C VAL A 144 6.82 1.61 -8.71
N TYR A 145 7.88 2.36 -8.44
CA TYR A 145 9.23 2.07 -8.91
C TYR A 145 10.07 1.58 -7.72
N GLY A 146 10.61 0.38 -7.86
CA GLY A 146 11.42 -0.28 -6.83
C GLY A 146 12.56 -1.10 -7.42
N LEU A 147 13.09 -2.03 -6.62
CA LEU A 147 14.17 -2.92 -7.01
C LEU A 147 13.74 -3.91 -8.12
N ASP A 148 12.47 -4.30 -8.14
CA ASP A 148 11.90 -5.21 -9.15
C ASP A 148 11.50 -4.48 -10.45
N GLY A 149 11.82 -3.19 -10.57
CA GLY A 149 11.40 -2.31 -11.66
C GLY A 149 10.11 -1.56 -11.38
N ALA A 150 9.40 -1.19 -12.45
CA ALA A 150 8.15 -0.44 -12.36
C ALA A 150 6.93 -1.38 -12.40
N ALA A 151 6.02 -1.23 -11.44
CA ALA A 151 4.78 -1.98 -11.34
C ALA A 151 3.59 -1.02 -11.33
N THR A 152 2.71 -1.12 -12.33
CA THR A 152 1.48 -0.33 -12.42
C THR A 152 0.28 -1.13 -11.97
N SER A 153 -0.57 -0.52 -11.14
CA SER A 153 -1.87 -1.07 -10.71
C SER A 153 -2.98 -0.04 -10.83
N VAL A 154 -4.20 -0.52 -11.06
CA VAL A 154 -5.42 0.31 -11.05
C VAL A 154 -6.13 0.05 -9.73
N GLN A 155 -6.42 1.12 -8.99
CA GLN A 155 -6.97 1.05 -7.64
C GLN A 155 -8.22 1.93 -7.51
N ASP A 156 -9.12 1.50 -6.63
CA ASP A 156 -10.39 2.17 -6.38
C ASP A 156 -10.23 3.17 -5.22
N GLN A 157 -10.35 4.47 -5.49
CA GLN A 157 -10.34 5.48 -4.43
C GLN A 157 -11.72 5.60 -3.75
N LEU A 158 -12.78 5.06 -4.35
CA LEU A 158 -14.13 5.09 -3.80
C LEU A 158 -14.48 3.73 -3.14
N PRO A 159 -15.05 3.69 -1.91
CA PRO A 159 -15.70 4.77 -1.17
C PRO A 159 -14.82 5.35 -0.06
N LEU A 160 -13.49 5.36 -0.21
CA LEU A 160 -12.61 5.71 0.90
C LEU A 160 -12.77 7.17 1.30
N ASN A 161 -12.70 7.40 2.62
CA ASN A 161 -12.93 8.69 3.24
C ASN A 161 -12.11 8.75 4.53
N ASP A 162 -11.03 9.54 4.50
CA ASP A 162 -10.01 9.60 5.56
C ASP A 162 -9.38 8.24 5.87
N ASP A 163 -9.21 7.40 4.83
CA ASP A 163 -8.71 6.03 4.96
C ASP A 163 -7.54 5.74 4.02
N TRP A 164 -6.80 4.68 4.34
CA TRP A 164 -5.58 4.28 3.63
C TRP A 164 -5.87 3.18 2.61
N LEU A 165 -5.74 3.53 1.34
CA LEU A 165 -5.80 2.61 0.20
C LEU A 165 -4.50 1.81 0.09
N ARG A 166 -4.55 0.50 0.30
CA ARG A 166 -3.37 -0.37 0.14
C ARG A 166 -3.05 -0.61 -1.34
N LEU A 167 -1.86 -0.20 -1.77
CA LEU A 167 -1.37 -0.43 -3.14
C LEU A 167 -0.71 -1.80 -3.31
N GLY A 168 -0.08 -2.31 -2.24
CA GLY A 168 0.61 -3.60 -2.25
C GLY A 168 1.88 -3.59 -1.38
N SER A 169 2.73 -4.58 -1.60
CA SER A 169 4.02 -4.74 -0.94
C SER A 169 5.12 -4.83 -2.00
N PHE A 170 6.18 -4.01 -1.88
CA PHE A 170 7.19 -3.84 -2.93
C PHE A 170 8.60 -3.84 -2.34
N GLN A 171 9.58 -4.39 -3.06
CA GLN A 171 10.99 -4.32 -2.69
C GLN A 171 11.58 -2.96 -3.05
N LEU A 172 12.03 -2.21 -2.04
CA LEU A 172 12.60 -0.87 -2.18
C LEU A 172 13.99 -0.83 -1.54
N ALA A 173 14.92 -0.10 -2.16
CA ALA A 173 16.25 0.15 -1.60
C ALA A 173 16.19 1.18 -0.45
N ALA A 174 17.16 1.13 0.46
CA ALA A 174 17.45 2.24 1.35
C ALA A 174 17.79 3.51 0.55
N GLY A 175 17.53 4.68 1.13
CA GLY A 175 17.70 5.98 0.48
C GLY A 175 16.43 6.43 -0.25
N ASP A 176 16.62 7.19 -1.32
CA ASP A 176 15.58 7.89 -2.09
C ASP A 176 15.25 7.22 -3.44
N GLY A 177 15.74 5.99 -3.68
CA GLY A 177 15.55 5.31 -4.96
C GLY A 177 14.14 4.79 -5.24
N GLY A 178 13.31 4.61 -4.20
CA GLY A 178 11.92 4.18 -4.35
C GLY A 178 11.00 5.37 -4.62
N GLN A 179 10.03 5.22 -5.51
CA GLN A 179 9.03 6.26 -5.76
C GLN A 179 7.68 5.68 -6.16
N VAL A 180 6.61 6.45 -5.93
CA VAL A 180 5.27 6.15 -6.43
C VAL A 180 4.81 7.31 -7.29
N TYR A 181 4.22 6.99 -8.44
CA TYR A 181 3.67 7.92 -9.40
C TYR A 181 2.16 7.67 -9.52
N LEU A 182 1.35 8.73 -9.47
CA LEU A 182 -0.08 8.71 -9.78
C LEU A 182 -0.36 9.77 -10.83
N ASP A 183 -1.10 9.41 -11.87
CA ASP A 183 -1.59 10.36 -12.87
C ASP A 183 -3.11 10.47 -12.88
N ALA A 184 -3.62 11.60 -13.36
CA ALA A 184 -5.04 11.89 -13.45
C ALA A 184 -5.73 11.25 -14.68
N ALA A 185 -5.12 10.30 -15.38
CA ALA A 185 -5.73 9.66 -16.55
C ALA A 185 -6.48 8.39 -16.13
N VAL A 186 -7.80 8.40 -16.32
CA VAL A 186 -8.69 7.31 -15.87
C VAL A 186 -9.73 6.97 -16.94
N ALA A 187 -10.33 5.79 -16.82
CA ALA A 187 -11.35 5.32 -17.76
C ALA A 187 -12.77 5.83 -17.42
N ASP A 188 -13.01 6.17 -16.15
CA ASP A 188 -14.31 6.52 -15.58
C ASP A 188 -14.52 8.03 -15.40
N ALA A 189 -13.78 8.85 -16.17
CA ALA A 189 -14.02 10.28 -16.23
C ALA A 189 -15.47 10.58 -16.69
N PRO A 190 -16.13 11.65 -16.18
CA PRO A 190 -15.59 12.70 -15.31
C PRO A 190 -15.74 12.39 -13.82
N VAL A 191 -14.61 12.35 -13.10
CA VAL A 191 -14.47 12.15 -11.65
C VAL A 191 -13.24 12.91 -11.17
N HIS A 192 -12.99 12.92 -9.86
CA HIS A 192 -11.70 13.35 -9.33
C HIS A 192 -10.68 12.22 -9.32
N VAL A 193 -9.41 12.58 -9.36
CA VAL A 193 -8.34 11.77 -8.79
C VAL A 193 -7.82 12.48 -7.55
N SER A 194 -7.73 11.75 -6.44
CA SER A 194 -7.30 12.28 -5.14
C SER A 194 -5.82 12.02 -4.90
N PHE A 195 -5.10 13.04 -4.43
CA PHE A 195 -3.66 13.04 -4.21
C PHE A 195 -3.37 13.58 -2.81
N SER A 196 -2.78 12.77 -1.93
CA SER A 196 -2.54 13.15 -0.54
C SER A 196 -1.23 12.55 -0.05
N ALA A 197 -1.15 12.09 1.20
CA ALA A 197 0.03 11.45 1.76
C ALA A 197 0.19 9.98 1.30
N MET A 198 1.42 9.47 1.35
CA MET A 198 1.72 8.04 1.23
C MET A 198 2.43 7.50 2.46
N ARG A 199 2.04 6.30 2.88
CA ARG A 199 2.62 5.57 4.01
C ARG A 199 3.36 4.35 3.50
N PHE A 200 4.61 4.22 3.94
CA PHE A 200 5.49 3.08 3.69
C PHE A 200 5.72 2.39 5.03
N THR A 201 5.26 1.15 5.17
CA THR A 201 5.44 0.34 6.38
C THR A 201 6.35 -0.84 6.05
N LEU A 202 7.47 -0.98 6.75
CA LEU A 202 8.40 -2.09 6.56
C LEU A 202 7.72 -3.39 7.00
N GLU A 203 7.66 -4.37 6.10
CA GLU A 203 7.16 -5.72 6.39
C GLU A 203 8.32 -6.70 6.60
N PHE A 204 9.38 -6.59 5.78
CA PHE A 204 10.58 -7.41 5.88
C PHE A 204 11.82 -6.58 5.53
N GLU A 205 12.86 -6.62 6.36
CA GLU A 205 14.16 -6.04 6.03
C GLU A 205 14.95 -6.98 5.10
N GLY A 206 15.68 -6.39 4.17
CA GLY A 206 16.51 -7.09 3.20
C GLY A 206 15.77 -7.47 1.90
N VAL A 207 16.55 -7.97 0.96
CA VAL A 207 16.04 -8.45 -0.33
C VAL A 207 15.59 -9.90 -0.17
N LEU A 208 14.30 -10.16 -0.40
CA LEU A 208 13.83 -11.54 -0.49
C LEU A 208 14.39 -12.17 -1.78
N PRO A 209 15.06 -13.33 -1.72
CA PRO A 209 15.46 -14.02 -2.93
C PRO A 209 14.20 -14.43 -3.73
N GLU A 210 14.23 -14.26 -5.05
CA GLU A 210 13.15 -14.60 -6.00
C GLU A 210 12.59 -16.04 -5.89
N ARG A 211 13.22 -16.92 -5.11
CA ARG A 211 12.85 -18.34 -5.02
C ARG A 211 12.81 -18.83 -3.58
N LEU A 212 11.60 -18.95 -3.04
CA LEU A 212 11.32 -19.86 -1.94
C LEU A 212 11.21 -21.29 -2.52
N TYR A 213 12.28 -22.07 -2.41
CA TYR A 213 12.23 -23.50 -2.73
C TYR A 213 11.53 -24.25 -1.59
N LEU A 214 10.25 -24.55 -1.75
CA LEU A 214 9.57 -25.48 -0.85
C LEU A 214 10.05 -26.91 -1.16
N PRO A 215 10.38 -27.74 -0.15
CA PRO A 215 10.71 -29.13 -0.38
C PRO A 215 9.51 -29.84 -0.99
N HIS A 216 9.74 -30.48 -2.15
CA HIS A 216 8.73 -31.31 -2.79
C HIS A 216 8.52 -32.57 -1.95
N VAL A 217 7.49 -32.59 -1.12
CA VAL A 217 7.04 -33.82 -0.45
C VAL A 217 6.44 -34.72 -1.54
N ARG A 218 7.12 -35.82 -1.88
CA ARG A 218 6.51 -36.89 -2.69
C ARG A 218 5.66 -37.74 -1.75
N ARG A 219 4.39 -37.92 -2.10
CA ARG A 219 3.51 -38.91 -1.47
C ARG A 219 3.91 -40.31 -1.91
#